data_AF-A0A926EJE5-F1
#
_entry.id   AF-A0A926EJE5-F1
#
_cell.length_a   1.000
_cell.length_b   1.000
_cell.length_c   1.000
_cell.angle_alpha   90.00
_cell.angle_beta   90.00
_cell.angle_gamma   90.00
#
_symmetry.space_group_name_H-M   'P 1'
#
loop_
_entity.id
_entity.type
_entity.pdbx_description
1 polymer ?
#
loop_
_entity_poly.entity_id
_entity_poly.type
_entity_poly.pdbx_seq_one_letter_code
_entity_poly.pdbx_strand_id
1 'polypeptide(L)'
;MYKKLGIVLLACSMLLIPGCTPDEVNLQPSEEVIALKQENETLKQTITTLEEQIEELKEENEALKGSKEEDSTEEVAKESYTLYTRDVNSWEITKLGEVQVDEALSLQDKLQTVADKLSKECFEGLEIDVEEIKQIGNSDVAIINLKDKGQNESPNWMVNFFQGSTGAGITATSLEESLLQRESAYPWVDGIEIQYNSEPLVTDHIEFSNIIYR
;
A
#
# COMPACT_ATOMS: atom_id res chain seq x y z
N MET A 1 65.47 45.46 -26.26
CA MET A 1 65.30 44.70 -27.52
C MET A 1 66.11 43.41 -27.40
N TYR A 2 65.46 42.27 -27.71
CA TYR A 2 65.96 40.89 -27.97
C TYR A 2 67.50 40.71 -28.10
N LYS A 3 68.16 39.61 -27.66
CA LYS A 3 67.85 38.19 -27.89
C LYS A 3 68.97 37.28 -27.32
N LYS A 4 68.60 36.04 -26.96
CA LYS A 4 69.35 34.74 -26.89
C LYS A 4 70.43 34.54 -25.81
N LEU A 5 70.83 33.33 -25.38
CA LEU A 5 70.32 31.94 -25.23
C LEU A 5 71.62 31.10 -25.09
N GLY A 6 71.74 30.16 -24.14
CA GLY A 6 72.77 29.10 -24.19
C GLY A 6 73.28 28.58 -22.83
N ILE A 7 73.30 27.26 -22.69
CA ILE A 7 73.39 26.40 -21.47
C ILE A 7 74.82 25.79 -21.28
N VAL A 8 75.13 25.25 -20.09
CA VAL A 8 75.84 23.96 -19.75
C VAL A 8 76.57 24.09 -18.37
N LEU A 9 76.11 23.45 -17.26
CA LEU A 9 76.56 22.17 -16.58
C LEU A 9 77.94 22.28 -15.85
N LEU A 10 78.30 21.69 -14.69
CA LEU A 10 77.93 20.53 -13.85
C LEU A 10 78.77 20.54 -12.53
N ALA A 11 78.33 19.91 -11.42
CA ALA A 11 79.09 18.97 -10.52
C ALA A 11 78.68 18.96 -9.02
N CYS A 12 78.68 17.75 -8.42
CA CYS A 12 78.21 17.36 -7.07
C CYS A 12 79.28 17.42 -5.95
N SER A 13 78.85 17.43 -4.67
CA SER A 13 79.49 16.67 -3.56
C SER A 13 78.62 16.63 -2.28
N MET A 14 78.69 15.51 -1.54
CA MET A 14 77.97 15.16 -0.31
C MET A 14 78.71 15.57 0.98
N LEU A 15 78.01 15.68 2.13
CA LEU A 15 78.36 15.07 3.45
C LEU A 15 77.35 15.45 4.57
N LEU A 16 77.27 14.57 5.58
CA LEU A 16 76.25 14.38 6.64
C LEU A 16 76.45 15.24 7.91
N ILE A 17 75.38 15.48 8.70
CA ILE A 17 75.40 15.88 10.14
C ILE A 17 74.24 15.17 10.91
N PRO A 18 74.43 14.69 12.17
CA PRO A 18 73.51 13.79 12.91
C PRO A 18 72.49 14.51 13.81
N GLY A 19 71.58 13.72 14.43
CA GLY A 19 70.30 14.14 15.01
C GLY A 19 70.22 14.53 16.49
N CYS A 20 69.00 14.93 16.88
CA CYS A 20 68.48 15.04 18.24
C CYS A 20 67.01 14.56 18.23
N THR A 21 66.67 13.71 19.20
CA THR A 21 65.39 13.02 19.45
C THR A 21 64.36 13.91 20.16
N PRO A 22 63.05 13.78 19.89
CA PRO A 22 61.99 14.26 20.77
C PRO A 22 61.29 13.10 21.52
N ASP A 23 60.95 13.39 22.78
CA ASP A 23 60.28 12.53 23.76
C ASP A 23 58.96 11.90 23.26
N GLU A 24 58.71 10.66 23.68
CA GLU A 24 57.51 9.88 23.37
C GLU A 24 56.33 10.35 24.23
N VAL A 25 55.41 11.12 23.64
CA VAL A 25 54.11 11.46 24.26
C VAL A 25 53.19 10.25 24.14
N ASN A 26 52.85 9.64 25.27
CA ASN A 26 51.84 8.60 25.37
C ASN A 26 50.45 9.21 25.09
N LEU A 27 50.03 9.16 23.82
CA LEU A 27 48.69 9.54 23.36
C LEU A 27 47.75 8.34 23.52
N GLN A 28 47.10 8.20 24.68
CA GLN A 28 45.93 7.33 24.76
C GLN A 28 44.77 7.97 24.00
N PRO A 29 44.01 7.22 23.17
CA PRO A 29 42.88 7.76 22.43
C PRO A 29 41.85 8.39 23.36
N SER A 30 41.29 9.54 22.98
CA SER A 30 40.19 10.17 23.73
C SER A 30 38.98 9.23 23.78
N GLU A 31 38.16 9.37 24.84
CA GLU A 31 36.96 8.54 25.04
C GLU A 31 36.03 8.54 23.82
N GLU A 32 35.95 9.66 23.10
CA GLU A 32 35.20 9.82 21.86
C GLU A 32 35.72 8.92 20.72
N VAL A 33 37.04 8.77 20.59
CA VAL A 33 37.66 7.87 19.59
C VAL A 33 37.41 6.41 19.93
N ILE A 34 37.33 6.07 21.22
CA ILE A 34 37.00 4.72 21.69
C ILE A 34 35.53 4.39 21.37
N ALA A 35 34.62 5.33 21.67
CA ALA A 35 33.19 5.18 21.38
C ALA A 35 32.91 5.03 19.88
N LEU A 36 33.52 5.89 19.04
CA LEU A 36 33.39 5.81 17.58
C LEU A 36 33.95 4.50 17.01
N LYS A 37 35.01 3.95 17.63
CA LYS A 37 35.56 2.66 17.22
C LYS A 37 34.60 1.50 17.56
N GLN A 38 33.95 1.55 18.72
CA GLN A 38 32.95 0.55 19.12
C GLN A 38 31.71 0.60 18.23
N GLU A 39 31.24 1.81 17.88
CA GLU A 39 30.13 2.01 16.96
C GLU A 39 30.45 1.46 15.56
N ASN A 40 31.67 1.73 15.04
CA ASN A 40 32.11 1.18 13.77
C ASN A 40 32.16 -0.36 13.76
N GLU A 41 32.58 -0.99 14.85
CA GLU A 41 32.56 -2.46 14.94
C GLU A 41 31.13 -3.01 15.01
N THR A 42 30.22 -2.31 15.70
CA THR A 42 28.79 -2.68 15.76
C THR A 42 28.11 -2.53 14.39
N LEU A 43 28.42 -1.45 13.67
CA LEU A 43 27.92 -1.21 12.32
C LEU A 43 28.42 -2.28 11.34
N LYS A 44 29.70 -2.67 11.42
CA LYS A 44 30.24 -3.77 10.61
C LYS A 44 29.51 -5.08 10.87
N GLN A 45 29.28 -5.43 12.14
CA GLN A 45 28.53 -6.64 12.51
C GLN A 45 27.11 -6.60 11.95
N THR A 46 26.44 -5.44 12.05
CA THR A 46 25.08 -5.26 11.51
C THR A 46 25.06 -5.42 9.99
N ILE A 47 26.04 -4.87 9.28
CA ILE A 47 26.16 -5.03 7.82
C ILE A 47 26.33 -6.51 7.46
N THR A 48 27.22 -7.24 8.15
CA THR A 48 27.43 -8.67 7.90
C THR A 48 26.15 -9.48 8.13
N THR A 49 25.41 -9.21 9.22
CA THR A 49 24.13 -9.90 9.48
C THR A 49 23.07 -9.56 8.44
N LEU A 50 22.98 -8.31 7.97
CA LEU A 50 22.03 -7.93 6.92
C LEU A 50 22.38 -8.56 5.57
N GLU A 51 23.67 -8.68 5.24
CA GLU A 51 24.13 -9.38 4.04
C GLU A 51 23.77 -10.86 4.08
N GLU A 52 23.92 -11.52 5.23
CA GLU A 52 23.50 -12.91 5.45
C GLU A 52 21.97 -13.07 5.28
N GLN A 53 21.17 -12.19 5.89
CA GLN A 53 19.71 -12.21 5.77
C GLN A 53 19.23 -11.97 4.34
N ILE A 54 19.88 -11.08 3.58
CA ILE A 54 19.56 -10.85 2.17
C ILE A 54 19.85 -12.10 1.34
N GLU A 55 20.93 -12.82 1.63
CA GLU A 55 21.27 -14.03 0.91
C GLU A 55 20.32 -15.18 1.24
N GLU A 56 19.96 -15.36 2.52
CA GLU A 56 18.95 -16.33 2.95
C GLU A 56 17.58 -16.04 2.30
N LEU A 57 17.14 -14.78 2.26
CA LEU A 57 15.89 -14.38 1.60
C LEU A 57 15.93 -14.56 0.08
N LYS A 58 17.10 -14.43 -0.57
CA LYS A 58 17.22 -14.73 -2.00
C LYS A 58 17.11 -16.23 -2.26
N GLU A 59 17.77 -17.05 -1.45
CA GLU A 59 17.69 -18.50 -1.56
C GLU A 59 16.26 -19.00 -1.32
N GLU A 60 15.56 -18.45 -0.32
CA GLU A 60 14.14 -18.74 -0.08
C GLU A 60 13.25 -18.34 -1.27
N ASN A 61 13.49 -17.15 -1.85
CA ASN A 61 12.75 -16.70 -3.04
C ASN A 61 13.01 -17.56 -4.28
N GLU A 62 14.25 -18.01 -4.51
CA GLU A 62 14.57 -18.89 -5.63
C GLU A 62 14.02 -20.32 -5.42
N ALA A 63 13.98 -20.81 -4.17
CA ALA A 63 13.32 -22.07 -3.83
C ALA A 63 11.79 -22.01 -4.06
N LEU A 64 11.16 -20.87 -3.76
CA LEU A 64 9.75 -20.63 -4.06
C LEU A 64 9.48 -20.56 -5.57
N LYS A 65 10.39 -19.98 -6.38
CA LYS A 65 10.28 -19.97 -7.84
C LYS A 65 10.50 -21.34 -8.48
N GLY A 66 11.42 -22.15 -7.95
CA GLY A 66 11.71 -23.51 -8.44
C GLY A 66 10.58 -24.52 -8.22
N SER A 67 9.58 -24.20 -7.39
CA SER A 67 8.37 -25.03 -7.21
C SER A 67 7.23 -24.73 -8.20
N LYS A 68 7.42 -23.76 -9.11
CA LYS A 68 6.38 -23.24 -10.03
C LYS A 68 6.63 -23.49 -11.51
N GLU A 69 7.52 -24.39 -11.87
CA GLU A 69 7.73 -24.78 -13.28
C GLU A 69 7.45 -26.27 -13.50
N GLU A 70 6.18 -26.65 -13.41
CA GLU A 70 5.59 -27.63 -14.33
C GLU A 70 4.33 -27.03 -14.97
N ASP A 71 4.29 -27.18 -16.28
CA ASP A 71 3.38 -26.63 -17.26
C ASP A 71 1.92 -27.10 -17.06
N SER A 72 1.16 -26.30 -16.30
CA SER A 72 -0.29 -26.17 -16.45
C SER A 72 -0.73 -24.83 -15.86
N THR A 73 -0.56 -23.74 -16.61
CA THR A 73 -1.31 -22.50 -16.28
C THR A 73 -2.73 -22.75 -16.76
N GLU A 74 -3.54 -23.41 -15.94
CA GLU A 74 -4.99 -23.31 -16.10
C GLU A 74 -5.32 -21.81 -16.04
N GLU A 75 -5.90 -21.26 -17.11
CA GLU A 75 -6.49 -19.93 -17.03
C GLU A 75 -7.50 -19.97 -15.89
N VAL A 76 -7.15 -19.30 -14.79
CA VAL A 76 -8.03 -19.17 -13.63
C VAL A 76 -9.31 -18.50 -14.12
N ALA A 77 -10.44 -19.21 -14.02
CA ALA A 77 -11.74 -18.70 -14.46
C ALA A 77 -12.07 -17.41 -13.70
N LYS A 78 -12.56 -16.39 -14.41
CA LYS A 78 -12.87 -15.09 -13.84
C LYS A 78 -14.31 -14.69 -14.10
N GLU A 79 -14.89 -14.07 -13.10
CA GLU A 79 -16.19 -13.41 -13.14
C GLU A 79 -15.98 -11.89 -13.25
N SER A 80 -16.84 -11.22 -14.02
CA SER A 80 -16.81 -9.76 -14.16
C SER A 80 -17.96 -9.10 -13.41
N TYR A 81 -17.62 -8.17 -12.50
CA TYR A 81 -18.56 -7.39 -11.71
C TYR A 81 -18.49 -5.93 -12.10
N THR A 82 -19.63 -5.24 -12.22
CA THR A 82 -19.66 -3.85 -12.70
C THR A 82 -19.67 -2.86 -11.55
N LEU A 83 -18.83 -1.83 -11.62
CA LEU A 83 -18.90 -0.70 -10.70
C LEU A 83 -19.76 0.40 -11.31
N TYR A 84 -20.57 1.02 -10.47
CA TYR A 84 -21.53 2.06 -10.84
C TYR A 84 -21.29 3.34 -10.04
N THR A 85 -21.70 4.45 -10.63
CA THR A 85 -21.81 5.76 -9.99
C THR A 85 -23.01 6.50 -10.59
N ARG A 86 -23.21 7.75 -10.22
CA ARG A 86 -24.28 8.60 -10.75
C ARG A 86 -23.73 9.90 -11.32
N ASP A 87 -24.25 10.30 -12.49
CA ASP A 87 -23.93 11.60 -13.05
C ASP A 87 -24.55 12.73 -12.21
N VAL A 88 -23.74 13.74 -11.88
CA VAL A 88 -24.14 14.84 -11.00
C VAL A 88 -25.21 15.75 -11.60
N ASN A 89 -25.34 15.79 -12.92
CA ASN A 89 -26.27 16.68 -13.63
C ASN A 89 -27.55 15.95 -14.03
N SER A 90 -27.43 14.79 -14.70
CA SER A 90 -28.57 14.03 -15.22
C SER A 90 -29.20 13.11 -14.19
N TRP A 91 -28.50 12.80 -13.09
CA TRP A 91 -28.89 11.78 -12.10
C TRP A 91 -29.00 10.36 -12.64
N GLU A 92 -28.52 10.11 -13.86
CA GLU A 92 -28.49 8.77 -14.43
C GLU A 92 -27.39 7.93 -13.78
N ILE A 93 -27.69 6.65 -13.53
CA ILE A 93 -26.69 5.66 -13.11
C ILE A 93 -25.75 5.41 -14.29
N THR A 94 -24.46 5.51 -14.04
CA THR A 94 -23.40 5.35 -15.04
C THR A 94 -22.47 4.21 -14.63
N LYS A 95 -22.02 3.46 -15.63
CA LYS A 95 -20.99 2.43 -15.43
C LYS A 95 -19.63 3.10 -15.28
N LEU A 96 -18.97 2.85 -14.16
CA LEU A 96 -17.63 3.34 -13.88
C LEU A 96 -16.57 2.40 -14.46
N GLY A 97 -16.79 1.09 -14.37
CA GLY A 97 -15.81 0.10 -14.82
C GLY A 97 -16.24 -1.33 -14.48
N GLU A 98 -15.30 -2.26 -14.62
CA GLU A 98 -15.47 -3.66 -14.26
C GLU A 98 -14.34 -4.14 -13.35
N VAL A 99 -14.65 -5.11 -12.50
CA VAL A 99 -13.73 -5.81 -11.61
C VAL A 99 -13.71 -7.28 -12.02
N GLN A 100 -12.52 -7.78 -12.36
CA GLN A 100 -12.31 -9.20 -12.68
C GLN A 100 -11.93 -9.94 -11.41
N VAL A 101 -12.74 -10.90 -11.02
CA VAL A 101 -12.61 -11.62 -9.74
C VAL A 101 -12.48 -13.11 -10.04
N ASP A 102 -11.58 -13.79 -9.32
CA ASP A 102 -11.38 -15.23 -9.44
C ASP A 102 -12.65 -15.98 -8.98
N GLU A 103 -13.16 -16.88 -9.83
CA GLU A 103 -14.36 -17.67 -9.56
C GLU A 103 -14.20 -18.56 -8.31
N ALA A 104 -12.97 -18.98 -7.98
CA ALA A 104 -12.68 -19.86 -6.86
C ALA A 104 -12.78 -19.18 -5.48
N LEU A 105 -12.87 -17.84 -5.44
CA LEU A 105 -13.02 -17.10 -4.19
C LEU A 105 -14.36 -17.38 -3.51
N SER A 106 -14.40 -17.26 -2.18
CA SER A 106 -15.65 -17.27 -1.45
C SER A 106 -16.51 -16.06 -1.83
N LEU A 107 -17.84 -16.15 -1.67
CA LEU A 107 -18.72 -15.01 -1.97
C LEU A 107 -18.33 -13.75 -1.19
N GLN A 108 -17.93 -13.90 0.07
CA GLN A 108 -17.46 -12.77 0.90
C GLN A 108 -16.18 -12.16 0.33
N ASP A 109 -15.18 -12.98 -0.06
CA ASP A 109 -13.93 -12.48 -0.66
C ASP A 109 -14.16 -11.83 -2.03
N LYS A 110 -15.11 -12.37 -2.82
CA LYS A 110 -15.53 -11.75 -4.09
C LYS A 110 -16.12 -10.36 -3.84
N LEU A 111 -17.06 -10.25 -2.88
CA LEU A 111 -17.68 -8.98 -2.51
C LEU A 111 -16.65 -8.00 -1.94
N GLN A 112 -15.71 -8.47 -1.11
CA GLN A 112 -14.61 -7.63 -0.60
C GLN A 112 -13.73 -7.12 -1.74
N THR A 113 -13.43 -7.95 -2.74
CA THR A 113 -12.65 -7.52 -3.91
C THR A 113 -13.36 -6.40 -4.70
N VAL A 114 -14.69 -6.51 -4.85
CA VAL A 114 -15.51 -5.46 -5.48
C VAL A 114 -15.52 -4.19 -4.61
N ALA A 115 -15.70 -4.32 -3.29
CA ALA A 115 -15.69 -3.22 -2.33
C ALA A 115 -14.36 -2.47 -2.32
N ASP A 116 -13.23 -3.18 -2.28
CA ASP A 116 -11.89 -2.60 -2.33
C ASP A 116 -11.63 -1.81 -3.61
N LYS A 117 -12.12 -2.32 -4.74
CA LYS A 117 -11.98 -1.65 -6.03
C LYS A 117 -12.86 -0.40 -6.07
N LEU A 118 -14.11 -0.50 -5.62
CA LEU A 118 -15.02 0.63 -5.49
C LEU A 118 -14.44 1.73 -4.59
N SER A 119 -13.91 1.35 -3.43
CA SER A 119 -13.22 2.23 -2.48
C SER A 119 -12.11 3.04 -3.16
N LYS A 120 -11.24 2.38 -3.93
CA LYS A 120 -10.13 3.03 -4.63
C LYS A 120 -10.60 3.99 -5.72
N GLU A 121 -11.63 3.62 -6.47
CA GLU A 121 -12.10 4.40 -7.63
C GLU A 121 -13.05 5.55 -7.26
N CYS A 122 -13.84 5.40 -6.19
CA CYS A 122 -14.87 6.39 -5.81
C CYS A 122 -14.57 7.11 -4.50
N PHE A 123 -13.83 6.50 -3.58
CA PHE A 123 -13.82 6.91 -2.17
C PHE A 123 -12.41 7.13 -1.61
N GLU A 124 -11.45 7.47 -2.48
CA GLU A 124 -10.06 7.78 -2.09
C GLU A 124 -9.39 6.69 -1.22
N GLY A 125 -9.82 5.43 -1.40
CA GLY A 125 -9.30 4.30 -0.64
C GLY A 125 -9.77 4.26 0.82
N LEU A 126 -10.89 4.89 1.17
CA LEU A 126 -11.53 4.68 2.47
C LEU A 126 -12.05 3.25 2.59
N GLU A 127 -11.84 2.62 3.74
CA GLU A 127 -12.13 1.20 3.91
C GLU A 127 -13.64 0.93 3.84
N ILE A 128 -13.99 -0.09 3.05
CA ILE A 128 -15.31 -0.70 2.97
C ILE A 128 -15.09 -2.16 3.36
N ASP A 129 -15.45 -2.50 4.59
CA ASP A 129 -15.24 -3.83 5.15
C ASP A 129 -16.50 -4.68 5.00
N VAL A 130 -16.37 -5.84 4.36
CA VAL A 130 -17.43 -6.85 4.29
C VAL A 130 -17.27 -7.74 5.51
N GLU A 131 -17.88 -7.34 6.63
CA GLU A 131 -17.67 -7.99 7.93
C GLU A 131 -18.14 -9.45 7.92
N GLU A 132 -19.34 -9.69 7.40
CA GLU A 132 -19.93 -11.03 7.30
C GLU A 132 -21.12 -11.07 6.33
N ILE A 133 -21.48 -12.27 5.90
CA ILE A 133 -22.74 -12.55 5.19
C ILE A 133 -23.64 -13.36 6.12
N LYS A 134 -24.79 -12.79 6.48
CA LYS A 134 -25.81 -13.41 7.34
C LYS A 134 -26.96 -13.93 6.52
N GLN A 135 -27.52 -15.05 6.96
CA GLN A 135 -28.82 -15.50 6.47
C GLN A 135 -29.94 -14.86 7.29
N ILE A 136 -30.74 -14.00 6.64
CA ILE A 136 -31.91 -13.34 7.24
C ILE A 136 -33.15 -13.84 6.50
N GLY A 137 -33.86 -14.78 7.13
CA GLY A 137 -34.93 -15.52 6.47
C GLY A 137 -34.35 -16.46 5.41
N ASN A 138 -34.72 -16.24 4.14
CA ASN A 138 -34.20 -17.01 3.00
C ASN A 138 -33.20 -16.19 2.16
N SER A 139 -32.75 -15.04 2.67
CA SER A 139 -31.90 -14.11 1.94
C SER A 139 -30.51 -14.05 2.57
N ASP A 140 -29.48 -14.08 1.74
CA ASP A 140 -28.10 -13.84 2.15
C ASP A 140 -27.82 -12.33 2.12
N VAL A 141 -27.53 -11.75 3.28
CA VAL A 141 -27.36 -10.30 3.49
C VAL A 141 -25.93 -10.02 3.97
N ALA A 142 -25.19 -9.22 3.21
CA ALA A 142 -23.85 -8.79 3.63
C ALA A 142 -23.92 -7.58 4.58
N ILE A 143 -23.16 -7.63 5.66
CA ILE A 143 -22.95 -6.50 6.56
C ILE A 143 -21.72 -5.75 6.05
N ILE A 144 -21.92 -4.49 5.64
CA ILE A 144 -20.91 -3.63 5.04
C ILE A 144 -20.60 -2.50 6.01
N ASN A 145 -19.37 -2.42 6.49
CA ASN A 145 -18.93 -1.39 7.41
C ASN A 145 -18.00 -0.38 6.73
N LEU A 146 -18.46 0.86 6.66
CA LEU A 146 -17.68 1.99 6.17
C LEU A 146 -16.80 2.53 7.30
N LYS A 147 -15.48 2.46 7.15
CA LYS A 147 -14.54 2.90 8.20
C LYS A 147 -13.76 4.14 7.80
N ASP A 148 -13.66 5.07 8.74
CA ASP A 148 -12.73 6.19 8.63
C ASP A 148 -11.33 5.78 9.08
N LYS A 149 -10.31 6.47 8.56
CA LYS A 149 -8.90 6.25 8.96
C LYS A 149 -8.61 6.66 10.42
N GLY A 150 -9.46 7.50 10.99
CA GLY A 150 -9.38 7.97 12.37
C GLY A 150 -10.33 9.12 12.65
N GLN A 151 -10.55 9.45 13.92
CA GLN A 151 -11.38 10.60 14.29
C GLN A 151 -10.69 11.90 13.84
N ASN A 152 -11.38 12.66 12.98
CA ASN A 152 -10.93 13.93 12.39
C ASN A 152 -9.84 13.81 11.31
N GLU A 153 -9.59 12.62 10.77
CA GLU A 153 -8.74 12.47 9.59
C GLU A 153 -9.54 12.73 8.30
N SER A 154 -8.83 13.19 7.27
CA SER A 154 -9.38 13.37 5.93
C SER A 154 -8.66 12.43 4.96
N PRO A 155 -9.36 11.82 3.99
CA PRO A 155 -10.81 11.87 3.82
C PRO A 155 -11.57 11.14 4.94
N ASN A 156 -12.83 11.52 5.17
CA ASN A 156 -13.78 10.76 5.99
C ASN A 156 -15.13 10.66 5.27
N TRP A 157 -15.89 9.61 5.57
CA TRP A 157 -17.14 9.30 4.88
C TRP A 157 -18.16 10.44 4.96
N MET A 158 -18.37 11.01 6.16
CA MET A 158 -19.45 11.97 6.39
C MET A 158 -19.20 13.34 5.76
N VAL A 159 -17.97 13.85 5.86
CA VAL A 159 -17.59 15.19 5.40
C VAL A 159 -17.23 15.18 3.92
N ASN A 160 -16.61 14.12 3.41
CA ASN A 160 -16.13 14.11 2.02
C ASN A 160 -17.13 13.49 1.04
N PHE A 161 -17.95 12.53 1.48
CA PHE A 161 -18.76 11.71 0.57
C PHE A 161 -20.26 11.79 0.83
N PHE A 162 -20.70 11.78 2.09
CA PHE A 162 -22.12 11.95 2.43
C PHE A 162 -22.53 13.42 2.63
N GLN A 163 -21.65 14.38 2.33
CA GLN A 163 -21.95 15.80 2.52
C GLN A 163 -22.99 16.31 1.52
N GLY A 164 -24.10 16.84 2.04
CA GLY A 164 -25.19 17.39 1.25
C GLY A 164 -25.95 16.34 0.44
N SER A 165 -27.11 16.71 -0.08
CA SER A 165 -27.99 15.77 -0.81
C SER A 165 -27.35 15.18 -2.06
N THR A 166 -26.56 15.98 -2.80
CA THR A 166 -25.90 15.50 -4.02
C THR A 166 -24.78 14.51 -3.70
N GLY A 167 -23.90 14.84 -2.74
CA GLY A 167 -22.81 13.96 -2.33
C GLY A 167 -23.35 12.65 -1.78
N ALA A 168 -24.29 12.73 -0.83
CA ALA A 168 -24.96 11.55 -0.30
C ALA A 168 -25.61 10.72 -1.41
N GLY A 169 -26.32 11.35 -2.35
CA GLY A 169 -27.03 10.65 -3.44
C GLY A 169 -26.10 9.86 -4.35
N ILE A 170 -24.95 10.46 -4.68
CA ILE A 170 -23.92 9.79 -5.49
C ILE A 170 -23.30 8.66 -4.70
N THR A 171 -22.88 8.90 -3.45
CA THR A 171 -22.24 7.91 -2.58
C THR A 171 -23.14 6.69 -2.34
N ALA A 172 -24.41 6.91 -1.99
CA ALA A 172 -25.38 5.84 -1.80
C ALA A 172 -25.56 5.00 -3.07
N THR A 173 -25.74 5.66 -4.22
CA THR A 173 -25.89 4.95 -5.51
C THR A 173 -24.67 4.11 -5.84
N SER A 174 -23.46 4.67 -5.66
CA SER A 174 -22.22 3.94 -5.93
C SER A 174 -22.06 2.72 -5.02
N LEU A 175 -22.40 2.83 -3.74
CA LEU A 175 -22.37 1.71 -2.79
C LEU A 175 -23.44 0.67 -3.12
N GLU A 176 -24.70 1.08 -3.25
CA GLU A 176 -25.83 0.16 -3.49
C GLU A 176 -25.68 -0.61 -4.79
N GLU A 177 -25.51 0.08 -5.91
CA GLU A 177 -25.52 -0.56 -7.23
C GLU A 177 -24.27 -1.42 -7.45
N SER A 178 -23.12 -0.98 -6.92
CA SER A 178 -21.87 -1.74 -7.04
C SER A 178 -21.75 -2.88 -6.05
N LEU A 179 -22.36 -2.83 -4.86
CA LEU A 179 -22.26 -3.92 -3.89
C LEU A 179 -23.40 -4.93 -4.06
N LEU A 180 -24.60 -4.51 -4.48
CA LEU A 180 -25.71 -5.43 -4.76
C LEU A 180 -25.58 -6.12 -6.10
N GLN A 181 -24.81 -5.55 -7.05
CA GLN A 181 -24.58 -6.12 -8.37
C GLN A 181 -25.91 -6.57 -9.02
N ARG A 182 -26.90 -5.66 -9.08
CA ARG A 182 -28.29 -6.00 -9.43
C ARG A 182 -28.42 -6.74 -10.77
N GLU A 183 -27.55 -6.40 -11.71
CA GLU A 183 -27.51 -6.96 -13.07
C GLU A 183 -26.52 -8.13 -13.23
N SER A 184 -25.90 -8.62 -12.14
CA SER A 184 -24.93 -9.72 -12.21
C SER A 184 -25.58 -11.03 -12.69
N ALA A 185 -24.90 -11.70 -13.62
CA ALA A 185 -25.26 -13.03 -14.09
C ALA A 185 -24.81 -14.15 -13.13
N TYR A 186 -24.03 -13.84 -12.11
CA TYR A 186 -23.46 -14.78 -11.16
C TYR A 186 -24.26 -14.81 -9.85
N PRO A 187 -24.23 -15.93 -9.09
CA PRO A 187 -24.76 -15.98 -7.74
C PRO A 187 -24.15 -14.87 -6.89
N TRP A 188 -25.00 -14.14 -6.16
CA TRP A 188 -24.59 -12.99 -5.37
C TRP A 188 -25.45 -12.86 -4.12
N VAL A 189 -25.12 -11.91 -3.25
CA VAL A 189 -25.94 -11.58 -2.08
C VAL A 189 -27.29 -11.01 -2.50
N ASP A 190 -28.32 -11.30 -1.70
CA ASP A 190 -29.67 -10.79 -1.91
C ASP A 190 -29.84 -9.38 -1.33
N GLY A 191 -29.00 -9.00 -0.38
CA GLY A 191 -29.06 -7.67 0.23
C GLY A 191 -27.76 -7.23 0.90
N ILE A 192 -27.72 -5.96 1.24
CA ILE A 192 -26.66 -5.34 2.05
C ILE A 192 -27.25 -4.53 3.20
N GLU A 193 -26.56 -4.52 4.33
CA GLU A 193 -26.78 -3.60 5.44
C GLU A 193 -25.54 -2.72 5.57
N ILE A 194 -25.70 -1.41 5.47
CA ILE A 194 -24.58 -0.46 5.52
C ILE A 194 -24.48 0.14 6.93
N GLN A 195 -23.31 0.00 7.51
CA GLN A 195 -22.91 0.53 8.80
C GLN A 195 -21.75 1.52 8.63
N TYR A 196 -21.54 2.35 9.64
CA TYR A 196 -20.44 3.31 9.70
C TYR A 196 -19.72 3.19 11.04
N ASN A 197 -18.44 2.83 10.99
CA ASN A 197 -17.63 2.50 12.16
C ASN A 197 -18.33 1.50 13.11
N SER A 198 -18.93 0.45 12.54
CA SER A 198 -19.68 -0.63 13.23
C SER A 198 -20.95 -0.16 13.97
N GLU A 199 -21.45 1.03 13.63
CA GLU A 199 -22.73 1.55 14.12
C GLU A 199 -23.70 1.77 12.94
N PRO A 200 -25.02 1.81 13.16
CA PRO A 200 -25.97 2.14 12.11
C PRO A 200 -25.62 3.45 11.41
N LEU A 201 -25.60 3.45 10.08
CA LEU A 201 -25.35 4.65 9.29
C LEU A 201 -26.54 5.62 9.43
N VAL A 202 -26.32 6.76 10.08
CA VAL A 202 -27.31 7.83 10.22
C VAL A 202 -26.82 9.08 9.50
N THR A 203 -27.60 9.57 8.53
CA THR A 203 -27.32 10.81 7.79
C THR A 203 -28.61 11.59 7.54
N ASP A 204 -28.53 12.92 7.63
CA ASP A 204 -29.68 13.82 7.43
C ASP A 204 -30.10 13.95 5.95
N HIS A 205 -29.35 13.31 5.04
CA HIS A 205 -29.51 13.52 3.60
C HIS A 205 -30.11 12.32 2.86
N ILE A 206 -30.01 11.12 3.43
CA ILE A 206 -30.53 9.87 2.85
C ILE A 206 -31.04 8.97 3.97
N GLU A 207 -32.23 8.43 3.79
CA GLU A 207 -32.71 7.32 4.61
C GLU A 207 -32.28 6.01 3.95
N PHE A 208 -31.30 5.34 4.53
CA PHE A 208 -31.04 3.95 4.18
C PHE A 208 -32.09 3.09 4.88
N SER A 209 -32.75 2.20 4.14
CA SER A 209 -33.44 1.08 4.78
C SER A 209 -32.40 0.23 5.51
N ASN A 210 -32.74 -0.30 6.68
CA ASN A 210 -31.82 -1.14 7.48
C ASN A 210 -31.14 -2.23 6.63
N ILE A 211 -31.90 -2.84 5.71
CA ILE A 211 -31.36 -3.76 4.70
C ILE A 211 -31.85 -3.28 3.35
N ILE A 212 -30.95 -3.20 2.38
CA ILE A 212 -31.21 -2.85 1.00
C ILE A 212 -31.12 -4.13 0.20
N TYR A 213 -32.23 -4.54 -0.43
CA TYR A 213 -32.28 -5.77 -1.21
C TYR A 213 -32.02 -5.50 -2.69
N ARG A 214 -31.47 -6.52 -3.36
CA ARG A 214 -31.25 -6.61 -4.81
C ARG A 214 -32.56 -6.60 -5.60
#